data_AF-A0A6N3BZR8-F1
#
_entry.id   AF-A0A6N3BZR8-F1
#
_cell.length_a   1.000
_cell.length_b   1.000
_cell.length_c   1.000
_cell.angle_alpha   90.00
_cell.angle_beta   90.00
_cell.angle_gamma   90.00
#
_symmetry.space_group_name_H-M   'P 1'
#
loop_
_entity.id
_entity.type
_entity.pdbx_description
1 polymer ?
#
loop_
_entity_poly.entity_id
_entity_poly.type
_entity_poly.pdbx_seq_one_letter_code
_entity_poly.pdbx_strand_id
1 'polypeptide(L)'
;MNIYINKIRDILVDLMPKHWYKIYLYFECSELGSTSGCYYIKTPGGSIIQYGEFIYNFSDENSERMKQGMYDILTNVRLLHEASIEKWTWGTMYISRDDYEPHCEFHNDPVTDDCWLQNRYKWVYKNFGVLENEDEFDPNVYKEMLKGPRGVLLLEDMESRVLAKNYTAIDKAFKLKHKSLESELEKHYNKVAKSIYKLTPLNWHRAKLHFDMNVNNPFVELWVYKTEDDSYITKYVENNDEEPAIISEVMYDLKNEILAMIETFKFYNQNPFSGLVYTLTFNGEVSLELTYGDK
;
A
#
# COMPACT_ATOMS: atom_id res chain seq x y z
N MET A 1 -32.28 15.22 -14.92
CA MET A 1 -30.94 14.61 -15.11
C MET A 1 -29.93 15.14 -14.07
N ASN A 2 -29.51 16.41 -14.11
CA ASN A 2 -28.47 16.97 -13.20
C ASN A 2 -28.78 16.83 -11.70
N ILE A 3 -30.05 16.90 -11.30
CA ILE A 3 -30.47 16.70 -9.91
C ILE A 3 -30.07 15.30 -9.41
N TYR A 4 -30.25 14.26 -10.23
CA TYR A 4 -29.94 12.88 -9.84
C TYR A 4 -28.44 12.61 -9.91
N ILE A 5 -27.74 13.18 -10.89
CA ILE A 5 -26.27 13.14 -10.97
C ILE A 5 -25.65 13.74 -9.70
N ASN A 6 -26.11 14.92 -9.27
CA ASN A 6 -25.61 15.56 -8.06
C ASN A 6 -25.94 14.77 -6.78
N LYS A 7 -27.14 14.17 -6.70
CA LYS A 7 -27.49 13.28 -5.57
C LYS A 7 -26.58 12.05 -5.51
N ILE A 8 -26.31 11.41 -6.64
CA ILE A 8 -25.39 10.27 -6.71
C ILE A 8 -24.00 10.70 -6.25
N ARG A 9 -23.51 11.85 -6.73
CA ARG A 9 -22.23 12.44 -6.28
C ARG A 9 -22.20 12.65 -4.77
N ASP A 10 -23.21 13.31 -4.21
CA ASP A 10 -23.23 13.68 -2.80
C ASP A 10 -23.22 12.42 -1.91
N ILE A 11 -23.98 11.38 -2.29
CA ILE A 11 -23.97 10.09 -1.59
C ILE A 11 -22.60 9.43 -1.73
N LEU A 12 -22.03 9.37 -2.94
CA LEU A 12 -20.70 8.79 -3.14
C LEU A 12 -19.66 9.48 -2.25
N VAL A 13 -19.63 10.81 -2.22
CA VAL A 13 -18.69 11.60 -1.41
C VAL A 13 -18.90 11.39 0.08
N ASP A 14 -20.15 11.30 0.57
CA ASP A 14 -20.45 11.06 1.98
C ASP A 14 -19.97 9.68 2.47
N LEU A 15 -20.06 8.67 1.60
CA LEU A 15 -19.61 7.31 1.87
C LEU A 15 -18.08 7.16 1.80
N MET A 16 -17.37 8.13 1.23
CA MET A 16 -15.92 8.03 1.08
C MET A 16 -15.18 8.10 2.42
N PRO A 17 -14.07 7.36 2.56
CA PRO A 17 -13.18 7.56 3.69
C PRO A 17 -12.58 8.97 3.65
N LYS A 18 -12.04 9.46 4.76
CA LYS A 18 -11.44 10.81 4.84
C LYS A 18 -10.41 11.11 3.74
N HIS A 19 -9.74 10.07 3.23
CA HIS A 19 -8.68 10.15 2.22
C HIS A 19 -9.01 9.34 0.96
N TRP A 20 -9.57 10.01 -0.06
CA TRP A 20 -9.75 9.53 -1.43
C TRP A 20 -9.15 10.53 -2.43
N TYR A 21 -8.89 10.10 -3.67
CA TYR A 21 -8.40 10.96 -4.76
C TYR A 21 -9.42 11.05 -5.91
N LYS A 22 -9.92 9.91 -6.38
CA LYS A 22 -10.93 9.86 -7.45
C LYS A 22 -11.89 8.70 -7.20
N ILE A 23 -13.18 8.95 -7.37
CA ILE A 23 -14.24 7.95 -7.28
C ILE A 23 -14.63 7.59 -8.70
N TYR A 24 -14.80 6.31 -8.98
CA TYR A 24 -15.34 5.82 -10.24
C TYR A 24 -16.55 4.96 -9.95
N LEU A 25 -17.69 5.25 -10.57
CA LEU A 25 -18.92 4.48 -10.47
C LEU A 25 -19.24 3.91 -11.86
N TYR A 26 -19.41 2.60 -11.94
CA TYR A 26 -20.08 1.93 -13.05
C TYR A 26 -21.51 1.62 -12.62
N PHE A 27 -22.48 1.90 -13.48
CA PHE A 27 -23.87 1.62 -13.21
C PHE A 27 -24.60 1.21 -14.49
N GLU A 28 -25.64 0.40 -14.33
CA GLU A 28 -26.44 -0.11 -15.42
C GLU A 28 -27.93 -0.13 -15.05
N CYS A 29 -28.76 0.00 -16.06
CA CYS A 29 -30.21 0.00 -15.93
C CYS A 29 -30.80 -0.81 -17.08
N SER A 30 -31.39 -1.96 -16.75
CA SER A 30 -32.11 -2.78 -17.73
C SER A 30 -33.36 -2.05 -18.24
N GLU A 31 -33.88 -2.48 -19.39
CA GLU A 31 -35.14 -1.98 -19.95
C GLU A 31 -36.34 -2.21 -19.00
N LEU A 32 -36.26 -3.24 -18.15
CA LEU A 32 -37.26 -3.57 -17.12
C LEU A 32 -37.09 -2.75 -15.82
N GLY A 33 -36.10 -1.85 -15.75
CA GLY A 33 -35.88 -0.95 -14.62
C GLY A 33 -35.10 -1.55 -13.45
N SER A 34 -34.52 -2.75 -13.60
CA SER A 34 -33.53 -3.28 -12.66
C SER A 34 -32.22 -2.52 -12.78
N THR A 35 -31.68 -2.06 -11.65
CA THR A 35 -30.40 -1.35 -11.59
C THR A 35 -29.34 -2.17 -10.88
N SER A 36 -28.11 -2.05 -11.37
CA SER A 36 -26.92 -2.68 -10.83
C SER A 36 -25.76 -1.68 -10.94
N GLY A 37 -24.74 -1.86 -10.12
CA GLY A 37 -23.60 -0.97 -10.14
C GLY A 37 -22.55 -1.33 -9.10
N CYS A 38 -21.39 -0.74 -9.28
CA CYS A 38 -20.27 -0.83 -8.37
C CYS A 38 -19.43 0.43 -8.48
N TYR A 39 -18.79 0.84 -7.39
CA TYR A 39 -17.81 1.89 -7.43
C TYR A 39 -16.45 1.43 -6.92
N TYR A 40 -15.44 2.13 -7.42
CA TYR A 40 -14.04 1.97 -7.11
C TYR A 40 -13.47 3.29 -6.63
N ILE A 41 -12.59 3.22 -5.67
CA ILE A 41 -11.93 4.37 -5.07
C ILE A 41 -10.46 4.32 -5.45
N LYS A 42 -9.98 5.32 -6.17
CA LYS A 42 -8.55 5.57 -6.30
C LYS A 42 -8.09 6.33 -5.07
N THR A 43 -7.21 5.70 -4.29
CA THR A 43 -6.58 6.34 -3.14
C THR A 43 -5.51 7.32 -3.62
N PRO A 44 -5.10 8.29 -2.77
CA PRO A 44 -3.97 9.17 -3.08
C PRO A 44 -2.66 8.41 -3.38
N GLY A 45 -2.50 7.20 -2.83
CA GLY A 45 -1.37 6.31 -3.11
C GLY A 45 -1.47 5.54 -4.43
N GLY A 46 -2.52 5.76 -5.22
CA GLY A 46 -2.73 5.12 -6.53
C GLY A 46 -3.38 3.73 -6.47
N SER A 47 -3.66 3.19 -5.29
CA SER A 47 -4.39 1.94 -5.15
C SER A 47 -5.85 2.10 -5.55
N ILE A 48 -6.42 1.08 -6.19
CA ILE A 48 -7.85 1.00 -6.51
C ILE A 48 -8.49 0.05 -5.50
N ILE A 49 -9.56 0.48 -4.83
CA ILE A 49 -10.31 -0.33 -3.85
C ILE A 49 -11.74 -0.48 -4.35
N GLN A 50 -12.25 -1.72 -4.39
CA GLN A 50 -13.65 -1.99 -4.77
C GLN A 50 -14.58 -1.91 -3.56
N TYR A 51 -15.83 -1.46 -3.79
CA TYR A 51 -16.93 -1.48 -2.81
C TYR A 51 -17.04 -2.75 -1.96
N GLY A 52 -16.88 -3.94 -2.55
CA GLY A 52 -16.98 -5.22 -1.83
C GLY A 52 -15.90 -5.41 -0.78
N GLU A 53 -14.64 -5.14 -1.15
CA GLU A 53 -13.49 -5.17 -0.23
C GLU A 53 -13.56 -4.08 0.84
N PHE A 54 -14.21 -2.96 0.50
CA PHE A 54 -14.42 -1.87 1.43
C PHE A 54 -15.30 -2.30 2.60
N ILE A 55 -16.41 -3.01 2.37
CA ILE A 55 -17.36 -3.44 3.43
C ILE A 55 -16.71 -4.35 4.48
N TYR A 56 -15.86 -5.29 4.08
CA TYR A 56 -15.27 -6.29 5.00
C TYR A 56 -14.29 -5.71 6.03
N ASN A 57 -13.84 -4.46 5.84
CA ASN A 57 -12.87 -3.81 6.71
C ASN A 57 -13.50 -2.88 7.77
N PHE A 58 -14.83 -2.82 7.86
CA PHE A 58 -15.55 -1.92 8.77
C PHE A 58 -16.32 -2.67 9.86
N SER A 59 -16.63 -1.93 10.94
CA SER A 59 -17.61 -2.37 11.95
C SER A 59 -19.00 -2.58 11.35
N ASP A 60 -19.85 -3.37 12.00
CA ASP A 60 -21.20 -3.70 11.54
C ASP A 60 -22.04 -2.46 11.18
N GLU A 61 -21.99 -1.41 12.00
CA GLU A 61 -22.71 -0.13 11.77
C GLU A 61 -22.26 0.58 10.48
N ASN A 62 -20.95 0.58 10.22
CA ASN A 62 -20.40 1.19 9.01
C ASN A 62 -20.68 0.32 7.78
N SER A 63 -20.68 -1.01 7.90
CA SER A 63 -21.12 -1.92 6.83
C SER A 63 -22.57 -1.66 6.42
N GLU A 64 -23.50 -1.50 7.38
CA GLU A 64 -24.90 -1.18 7.07
C GLU A 64 -25.06 0.19 6.41
N ARG A 65 -24.31 1.21 6.86
CA ARG A 65 -24.26 2.52 6.19
C ARG A 65 -23.81 2.39 4.72
N MET A 66 -22.79 1.58 4.44
CA MET A 66 -22.29 1.36 3.09
C MET A 66 -23.27 0.58 2.20
N LYS A 67 -24.01 -0.39 2.75
CA LYS A 67 -25.09 -1.09 2.05
C LYS A 67 -26.22 -0.12 1.70
N GLN A 68 -26.69 0.65 2.68
CA GLN A 68 -27.75 1.62 2.48
C GLN A 68 -27.36 2.68 1.44
N GLY A 69 -26.14 3.20 1.52
CA GLY A 69 -25.63 4.17 0.56
C GLY A 69 -25.61 3.64 -0.88
N MET A 70 -25.30 2.35 -1.08
CA MET A 70 -25.38 1.73 -2.41
C MET A 70 -26.82 1.60 -2.90
N TYR A 71 -27.76 1.23 -2.04
CA TYR A 71 -29.19 1.22 -2.39
C TYR A 71 -29.68 2.61 -2.80
N ASP A 72 -29.25 3.66 -2.09
CA ASP A 72 -29.62 5.04 -2.40
C ASP A 72 -29.01 5.50 -3.73
N ILE A 73 -27.77 5.11 -4.03
CA ILE A 73 -27.14 5.34 -5.34
C ILE A 73 -27.95 4.66 -6.44
N LEU A 74 -28.25 3.36 -6.32
CA LEU A 74 -28.98 2.60 -7.35
C LEU A 74 -30.41 3.12 -7.56
N THR A 75 -31.04 3.63 -6.51
CA THR A 75 -32.34 4.31 -6.60
C THR A 75 -32.23 5.58 -7.43
N ASN A 76 -31.21 6.41 -7.19
CA ASN A 76 -30.99 7.63 -7.97
C ASN A 76 -30.54 7.33 -9.41
N VAL A 77 -29.82 6.23 -9.65
CA VAL A 77 -29.48 5.74 -11.00
C VAL A 77 -30.74 5.39 -11.79
N ARG A 78 -31.71 4.72 -11.15
CA ARG A 78 -33.00 4.43 -11.79
C ARG A 78 -33.76 5.70 -12.15
N LEU A 79 -33.85 6.64 -11.21
CA LEU A 79 -34.51 7.92 -11.44
C LEU A 79 -33.80 8.76 -12.52
N LEU A 80 -32.47 8.66 -12.59
CA LEU A 80 -31.67 9.25 -13.66
C LEU A 80 -32.05 8.65 -15.01
N HIS A 81 -32.12 7.32 -15.12
CA HIS A 81 -32.53 6.62 -16.34
C HIS A 81 -33.96 6.99 -16.77
N GLU A 82 -34.90 7.04 -15.84
CA GLU A 82 -36.30 7.42 -16.10
C GLU A 82 -36.39 8.86 -16.62
N ALA A 83 -35.61 9.79 -16.03
CA ALA A 83 -35.57 11.20 -16.40
C ALA A 83 -34.73 11.50 -17.66
N SER A 84 -33.97 10.55 -18.20
CA SER A 84 -33.22 10.70 -19.44
C SER A 84 -34.14 10.63 -20.67
N ILE A 85 -33.91 11.56 -21.62
CA ILE A 85 -34.62 11.63 -22.90
C ILE A 85 -34.25 10.42 -23.76
N GLU A 86 -32.95 10.16 -23.90
CA GLU A 86 -32.43 8.95 -24.54
C GLU A 86 -32.19 7.89 -23.46
N LYS A 87 -32.73 6.69 -23.70
CA LYS A 87 -32.52 5.56 -22.80
C LYS A 87 -31.12 5.00 -23.03
N TRP A 88 -30.45 4.73 -21.91
CA TRP A 88 -29.10 4.19 -21.86
C TRP A 88 -29.11 2.88 -21.08
N THR A 89 -28.26 1.96 -21.48
CA THR A 89 -28.23 0.62 -20.89
C THR A 89 -27.20 0.55 -19.76
N TRP A 90 -26.10 1.29 -19.89
CA TRP A 90 -25.11 1.46 -18.84
C TRP A 90 -24.42 2.83 -18.92
N GLY A 91 -23.75 3.20 -17.84
CA GLY A 91 -23.06 4.47 -17.72
C GLY A 91 -21.93 4.43 -16.71
N THR A 92 -21.12 5.46 -16.77
CA THR A 92 -19.96 5.63 -15.90
C THR A 92 -19.99 7.03 -15.33
N MET A 93 -19.54 7.17 -14.09
CA MET A 93 -19.33 8.45 -13.45
C MET A 93 -17.96 8.45 -12.80
N TYR A 94 -17.23 9.56 -12.91
CA TYR A 94 -16.09 9.80 -12.03
C TYR A 94 -16.17 11.17 -11.36
N ILE A 95 -15.61 11.26 -10.16
CA ILE A 95 -15.55 12.48 -9.37
C ILE A 95 -14.12 12.63 -8.88
N SER A 96 -13.46 13.76 -9.21
CA SER A 96 -12.17 14.08 -8.65
C SER A 96 -12.34 14.82 -7.33
N ARG A 97 -11.40 14.63 -6.41
CA ARG A 97 -11.36 15.41 -5.17
C ARG A 97 -10.99 16.88 -5.42
N ASP A 98 -10.41 17.19 -6.57
CA ASP A 98 -9.93 18.54 -6.87
C ASP A 98 -11.06 19.49 -7.30
N ASP A 99 -12.04 18.99 -8.05
CA ASP A 99 -13.16 19.77 -8.58
C ASP A 99 -14.51 19.42 -7.95
N TYR A 100 -14.67 18.22 -7.39
CA TYR A 100 -15.96 17.66 -6.94
C TYR A 100 -17.03 17.65 -8.04
N GLU A 101 -16.64 17.78 -9.30
CA GLU A 101 -17.58 17.79 -10.43
C GLU A 101 -17.80 16.36 -10.93
N PRO A 102 -19.06 15.92 -11.09
CA PRO A 102 -19.35 14.58 -11.57
C PRO A 102 -19.28 14.54 -13.11
N HIS A 103 -18.33 13.77 -13.63
CA HIS A 103 -18.19 13.52 -15.05
C HIS A 103 -18.90 12.23 -15.42
N CYS A 104 -19.86 12.28 -16.33
CA CYS A 104 -20.69 11.13 -16.70
C CYS A 104 -20.58 10.79 -18.19
N GLU A 105 -20.49 9.50 -18.50
CA GLU A 105 -20.63 8.96 -19.85
C GLU A 105 -21.75 7.91 -19.86
N PHE A 106 -22.59 7.92 -20.89
CA PHE A 106 -23.71 7.00 -21.04
C PHE A 106 -23.59 6.24 -22.36
N HIS A 107 -24.00 4.97 -22.33
CA HIS A 107 -23.81 4.03 -23.42
C HIS A 107 -25.08 3.20 -23.65
N ASN A 108 -25.29 2.79 -24.90
CA ASN A 108 -26.49 2.08 -25.37
C ASN A 108 -26.17 0.69 -25.92
N ASP A 109 -24.97 0.17 -25.62
CA ASP A 109 -24.58 -1.17 -26.07
C ASP A 109 -25.50 -2.23 -25.42
N PRO A 110 -25.81 -3.35 -26.09
CA PRO A 110 -26.73 -4.35 -25.55
C PRO A 110 -26.25 -4.89 -24.19
N VAL A 111 -27.12 -4.81 -23.18
CA VAL A 111 -26.94 -5.47 -21.89
C VAL A 111 -27.87 -6.69 -21.89
N THR A 112 -27.38 -7.83 -22.37
CA THR A 112 -28.06 -9.12 -22.14
C THR A 112 -27.66 -9.66 -20.76
N ASP A 113 -28.48 -10.55 -20.17
CA ASP A 113 -28.22 -11.17 -18.86
C ASP A 113 -26.88 -11.93 -18.75
N ASP A 114 -26.20 -12.18 -19.88
CA ASP A 114 -24.85 -12.75 -19.96
C ASP A 114 -23.73 -11.70 -20.17
N CYS A 115 -24.07 -10.46 -20.55
CA CYS A 115 -23.12 -9.41 -20.95
C CYS A 115 -22.85 -8.34 -19.86
N TRP A 116 -23.67 -8.26 -18.82
CA TRP A 116 -23.52 -7.27 -17.73
C TRP A 116 -22.17 -7.39 -16.98
N LEU A 117 -21.81 -8.60 -16.51
CA LEU A 117 -20.49 -8.85 -15.92
C LEU A 117 -19.36 -8.52 -16.91
N GLN A 118 -19.55 -8.86 -18.19
CA GLN A 118 -18.55 -8.64 -19.24
C GLN A 118 -18.32 -7.15 -19.52
N ASN A 119 -19.36 -6.32 -19.53
CA ASN A 119 -19.24 -4.87 -19.73
C ASN A 119 -18.53 -4.19 -18.55
N ARG A 120 -18.88 -4.60 -17.33
CA ARG A 120 -18.15 -4.18 -16.13
C ARG A 120 -16.67 -4.56 -16.22
N TYR A 121 -16.35 -5.80 -16.58
CA TYR A 121 -14.96 -6.26 -16.66
C TYR A 121 -14.16 -5.56 -17.78
N LYS A 122 -14.76 -5.35 -18.95
CA LYS A 122 -14.18 -4.51 -20.01
C LYS A 122 -13.87 -3.11 -19.51
N TRP A 123 -14.79 -2.53 -18.75
CA TRP A 123 -14.62 -1.19 -18.18
C TRP A 123 -13.50 -1.16 -17.14
N VAL A 124 -13.44 -2.12 -16.21
CA VAL A 124 -12.37 -2.24 -15.21
C VAL A 124 -11.00 -2.36 -15.89
N TYR A 125 -10.88 -3.22 -16.89
CA TYR A 125 -9.64 -3.38 -17.65
C TYR A 125 -9.25 -2.12 -18.42
N LYS A 126 -10.20 -1.43 -19.08
CA LYS A 126 -9.94 -0.18 -19.82
C LYS A 126 -9.47 0.95 -18.90
N ASN A 127 -10.03 1.04 -17.69
CA ASN A 127 -9.75 2.13 -16.75
C ASN A 127 -8.55 1.87 -15.85
N PHE A 128 -8.33 0.62 -15.44
CA PHE A 128 -7.34 0.26 -14.41
C PHE A 128 -6.29 -0.74 -14.89
N GLY A 129 -6.48 -1.41 -16.04
CA GLY A 129 -5.58 -2.46 -16.51
C GLY A 129 -5.60 -3.73 -15.66
N VAL A 130 -6.62 -3.90 -14.82
CA VAL A 130 -6.79 -5.07 -13.93
C VAL A 130 -7.65 -6.12 -14.63
N LEU A 131 -7.19 -7.37 -14.65
CA LEU A 131 -7.94 -8.56 -15.08
C LEU A 131 -8.31 -9.33 -13.81
N GLU A 132 -9.51 -9.11 -13.28
CA GLU A 132 -10.05 -9.95 -12.22
C GLU A 132 -10.63 -11.21 -12.88
N ASN A 133 -10.04 -12.38 -12.59
CA ASN A 133 -10.48 -13.72 -12.99
C ASN A 133 -10.57 -13.98 -14.51
N GLU A 134 -9.44 -14.29 -15.14
CA GLU A 134 -9.37 -14.69 -16.57
C GLU A 134 -10.35 -15.82 -16.94
N ASP A 135 -10.66 -16.69 -15.99
CA ASP A 135 -11.54 -17.85 -16.17
C ASP A 135 -13.05 -17.50 -16.27
N GLU A 136 -13.45 -16.27 -15.93
CA GLU A 136 -14.85 -15.80 -15.98
C GLU A 136 -15.20 -15.05 -17.27
N PHE A 137 -14.23 -14.81 -18.15
CA PHE A 137 -14.45 -14.12 -19.42
C PHE A 137 -14.96 -15.06 -20.51
N ASP A 138 -15.88 -14.55 -21.34
CA ASP A 138 -16.12 -15.18 -22.64
C ASP A 138 -14.81 -15.12 -23.47
N PRO A 139 -14.31 -16.24 -24.03
CA PRO A 139 -13.05 -16.27 -24.76
C PRO A 139 -12.97 -15.31 -25.97
N ASN A 140 -14.11 -14.96 -26.57
CA ASN A 140 -14.16 -13.99 -27.67
C ASN A 140 -14.07 -12.55 -27.14
N VAL A 141 -14.68 -12.26 -25.99
CA VAL A 141 -14.56 -10.97 -25.30
C VAL A 141 -13.11 -10.73 -24.87
N TYR A 142 -12.47 -11.72 -24.27
CA TYR A 142 -11.06 -11.64 -23.87
C TYR A 142 -10.13 -11.34 -25.06
N LYS A 143 -10.34 -12.03 -26.20
CA LYS A 143 -9.57 -11.79 -27.43
C LYS A 143 -9.78 -10.40 -28.02
N GLU A 144 -10.97 -9.81 -27.89
CA GLU A 144 -11.24 -8.43 -28.33
C GLU A 144 -10.61 -7.39 -27.38
N MET A 145 -10.62 -7.63 -26.07
CA MET A 145 -9.99 -6.74 -25.08
C MET A 145 -8.48 -6.60 -25.28
N LEU A 146 -7.81 -7.67 -25.72
CA LEU A 146 -6.37 -7.65 -26.02
C LEU A 146 -6.00 -6.87 -27.29
N LYS A 147 -6.97 -6.59 -28.18
CA LYS A 147 -6.77 -5.85 -29.43
C LYS A 147 -6.96 -4.33 -29.27
N GLY A 148 -7.65 -3.89 -28.22
CA GLY A 148 -7.90 -2.46 -27.94
C GLY A 148 -6.71 -1.74 -27.29
N PRO A 149 -6.70 -0.39 -27.28
CA PRO A 149 -5.65 0.37 -26.61
C PRO A 149 -5.62 0.03 -25.10
N ARG A 150 -4.45 -0.42 -24.62
CA ARG A 150 -4.18 -0.64 -23.20
C ARG A 150 -4.16 0.71 -22.49
N GLY A 151 -5.19 1.01 -21.70
CA GLY A 151 -5.24 2.14 -20.76
C GLY A 151 -5.00 3.52 -21.37
N VAL A 152 -6.08 4.21 -21.78
CA VAL A 152 -6.04 5.60 -22.28
C VAL A 152 -5.56 6.62 -21.21
N LEU A 153 -5.43 6.22 -19.95
CA LEU A 153 -5.00 7.06 -18.82
C LEU A 153 -3.49 7.33 -18.70
N LEU A 154 -2.64 6.89 -19.64
CA LEU A 154 -1.18 7.07 -19.56
C LEU A 154 -0.70 8.53 -19.62
N LEU A 155 -1.53 9.49 -20.05
CA LEU A 155 -1.16 10.92 -20.13
C LEU A 155 -1.54 11.72 -18.86
N GLU A 156 -2.72 11.50 -18.26
CA GLU A 156 -3.05 12.04 -16.91
C GLU A 156 -2.16 11.42 -15.82
N ASP A 157 -1.55 10.27 -16.10
CA ASP A 157 -0.64 9.58 -15.20
C ASP A 157 0.69 10.35 -15.02
N MET A 158 1.08 11.29 -15.88
CA MET A 158 2.30 12.07 -15.67
C MET A 158 2.16 13.12 -14.56
N GLU A 159 1.06 13.88 -14.51
CA GLU A 159 0.75 14.80 -13.41
C GLU A 159 0.39 14.04 -12.14
N SER A 160 -0.34 12.92 -12.28
CA SER A 160 -0.62 11.99 -11.18
C SER A 160 0.65 11.33 -10.64
N ARG A 161 1.70 11.08 -11.44
CA ARG A 161 2.99 10.54 -10.95
C ARG A 161 3.81 11.57 -10.19
N VAL A 162 3.70 12.85 -10.53
CA VAL A 162 4.36 13.94 -9.79
C VAL A 162 3.66 14.15 -8.44
N LEU A 163 2.33 14.18 -8.43
CA LEU A 163 1.53 14.20 -7.20
C LEU A 163 1.67 12.90 -6.40
N ALA A 164 1.64 11.73 -7.04
CA ALA A 164 1.86 10.44 -6.40
C ALA A 164 3.28 10.30 -5.86
N LYS A 165 4.32 10.92 -6.43
CA LYS A 165 5.64 10.94 -5.77
C LYS A 165 5.58 11.67 -4.42
N ASN A 166 4.86 12.80 -4.35
CA ASN A 166 4.66 13.54 -3.11
C ASN A 166 3.72 12.79 -2.14
N TYR A 167 2.63 12.19 -2.62
CA TYR A 167 1.72 11.39 -1.82
C TYR A 167 2.26 10.00 -1.45
N THR A 168 3.19 9.41 -2.21
CA THR A 168 3.88 8.15 -1.86
C THR A 168 4.88 8.40 -0.74
N ALA A 169 5.50 9.58 -0.69
CA ALA A 169 6.29 9.98 0.48
C ALA A 169 5.39 10.11 1.73
N ILE A 170 4.18 10.66 1.57
CA ILE A 170 3.19 10.81 2.65
C ILE A 170 2.53 9.47 3.02
N ASP A 171 2.21 8.58 2.07
CA ASP A 171 1.59 7.27 2.27
C ASP A 171 2.61 6.25 2.77
N LYS A 172 3.90 6.34 2.38
CA LYS A 172 4.98 5.64 3.09
C LYS A 172 5.01 6.10 4.53
N ALA A 173 4.98 7.41 4.78
CA ALA A 173 4.94 7.91 6.15
C ALA A 173 3.66 7.44 6.88
N PHE A 174 2.50 7.37 6.23
CA PHE A 174 1.25 6.94 6.86
C PHE A 174 1.19 5.43 7.12
N LYS A 175 1.60 4.59 6.15
CA LYS A 175 1.72 3.13 6.29
C LYS A 175 2.81 2.73 7.28
N LEU A 176 3.90 3.48 7.37
CA LEU A 176 4.85 3.34 8.48
C LEU A 176 4.13 3.68 9.78
N LYS A 177 3.41 4.80 9.90
CA LYS A 177 2.68 5.17 11.13
C LYS A 177 1.62 4.16 11.62
N HIS A 178 1.16 3.26 10.74
CA HIS A 178 0.15 2.23 11.03
C HIS A 178 0.69 0.79 11.12
N LYS A 179 1.97 0.54 10.82
CA LYS A 179 2.61 -0.70 11.23
C LYS A 179 3.05 -0.56 12.68
N SER A 180 3.01 -1.63 13.47
CA SER A 180 3.60 -1.56 14.80
C SER A 180 5.10 -1.29 14.64
N LEU A 181 5.63 -0.38 15.46
CA LEU A 181 7.07 -0.15 15.58
C LEU A 181 7.82 -1.49 15.69
N GLU A 182 7.26 -2.41 16.47
CA GLU A 182 7.76 -3.78 16.66
C GLU A 182 7.93 -4.56 15.34
N SER A 183 6.95 -4.51 14.42
CA SER A 183 7.03 -5.22 13.13
C SER A 183 8.08 -4.64 12.17
N GLU A 184 8.29 -3.33 12.19
CA GLU A 184 9.37 -2.72 11.39
C GLU A 184 10.73 -2.96 12.04
N LEU A 185 10.82 -2.92 13.37
CA LEU A 185 12.04 -3.26 14.11
C LEU A 185 12.45 -4.73 13.92
N GLU A 186 11.50 -5.66 13.89
CA GLU A 186 11.75 -7.08 13.61
C GLU A 186 12.48 -7.29 12.26
N LYS A 187 12.16 -6.48 11.25
CA LYS A 187 12.86 -6.54 9.94
C LYS A 187 14.30 -6.09 10.06
N HIS A 188 14.54 -5.02 10.81
CA HIS A 188 15.90 -4.54 11.08
C HIS A 188 16.70 -5.58 11.87
N TYR A 189 16.09 -6.20 12.89
CA TYR A 189 16.73 -7.24 13.68
C TYR A 189 17.12 -8.45 12.83
N ASN A 190 16.22 -8.90 11.95
CA ASN A 190 16.49 -10.02 11.06
C ASN A 190 17.60 -9.73 10.04
N LYS A 191 17.70 -8.49 9.55
CA LYS A 191 18.79 -8.10 8.65
C LYS A 191 20.13 -8.02 9.39
N VAL A 192 20.17 -7.44 10.59
CA VAL A 192 21.38 -7.44 11.42
C VAL A 192 21.84 -8.85 11.71
N ALA A 193 20.93 -9.75 12.11
CA ALA A 193 21.24 -11.16 12.32
C ALA A 193 21.88 -11.80 11.07
N LYS A 194 21.25 -11.61 9.90
CA LYS A 194 21.78 -12.12 8.61
C LYS A 194 23.17 -11.60 8.30
N SER A 195 23.47 -10.34 8.59
CA SER A 195 24.81 -9.77 8.37
C SER A 195 25.83 -10.31 9.37
N ILE A 196 25.47 -10.48 10.64
CA ILE A 196 26.33 -11.11 11.66
C ILE A 196 26.66 -12.56 11.26
N TYR A 197 25.68 -13.34 10.79
CA TYR A 197 25.91 -14.73 10.34
C TYR A 197 26.96 -14.85 9.24
N LYS A 198 27.17 -13.82 8.41
CA LYS A 198 28.22 -13.81 7.38
C LYS A 198 29.64 -13.70 7.98
N LEU A 199 29.76 -13.12 9.18
CA LEU A 199 31.04 -12.85 9.86
C LEU A 199 31.33 -13.86 10.98
N THR A 200 30.34 -14.67 11.39
CA THR A 200 30.54 -15.68 12.42
C THR A 200 31.17 -16.96 11.86
N PRO A 201 32.24 -17.51 12.48
CA PRO A 201 32.77 -18.82 12.13
C PRO A 201 31.78 -19.92 12.56
N LEU A 202 31.87 -21.13 12.00
CA LEU A 202 30.91 -22.22 12.24
C LEU A 202 30.72 -22.59 13.72
N ASN A 203 31.74 -22.37 14.55
CA ASN A 203 31.85 -22.82 15.93
C ASN A 203 31.85 -21.64 16.91
N TRP A 204 30.85 -20.76 16.74
CA TRP A 204 30.57 -19.62 17.61
C TRP A 204 29.39 -19.91 18.55
N HIS A 205 29.30 -19.17 19.64
CA HIS A 205 28.22 -19.30 20.64
C HIS A 205 27.33 -18.06 20.68
N ARG A 206 27.94 -16.87 20.75
CA ARG A 206 27.21 -15.60 20.72
C ARG A 206 28.00 -14.50 20.03
N ALA A 207 27.31 -13.50 19.53
CA ALA A 207 27.88 -12.32 18.92
C ALA A 207 27.23 -11.09 19.55
N LYS A 208 28.04 -10.09 19.90
CA LYS A 208 27.59 -8.80 20.41
C LYS A 208 28.01 -7.69 19.45
N LEU A 209 27.03 -7.01 18.90
CA LEU A 209 27.24 -5.83 18.07
C LEU A 209 27.03 -4.60 18.96
N HIS A 210 28.11 -3.85 19.14
CA HIS A 210 28.15 -2.60 19.88
C HIS A 210 28.04 -1.44 18.92
N PHE A 211 27.12 -0.53 19.21
CA PHE A 211 26.97 0.71 18.48
C PHE A 211 26.90 1.87 19.46
N ASP A 212 27.59 2.96 19.12
CA ASP A 212 27.56 4.20 19.86
C ASP A 212 27.46 5.39 18.89
N MET A 213 26.47 6.23 19.15
CA MET A 213 26.20 7.48 18.45
C MET A 213 27.08 8.59 19.05
N ASN A 214 28.36 8.59 18.68
CA ASN A 214 29.24 9.72 18.99
C ASN A 214 28.88 10.92 18.10
N VAL A 215 28.87 12.14 18.68
CA VAL A 215 28.35 13.40 18.11
C VAL A 215 28.90 13.72 16.70
N ASN A 216 30.08 13.19 16.36
CA ASN A 216 30.74 13.45 15.07
C ASN A 216 31.01 12.20 14.21
N ASN A 217 30.92 10.98 14.77
CA ASN A 217 31.15 9.77 14.01
C ASN A 217 30.53 8.55 14.71
N PRO A 218 29.35 8.07 14.28
CA PRO A 218 28.80 6.83 14.81
C PRO A 218 29.76 5.68 14.47
N PHE A 219 30.00 4.77 15.40
CA PHE A 219 30.86 3.61 15.15
C PHE A 219 30.15 2.32 15.54
N VAL A 220 30.56 1.23 14.89
CA VAL A 220 30.07 -0.11 15.18
C VAL A 220 31.25 -1.05 15.40
N GLU A 221 31.13 -1.91 16.40
CA GLU A 221 32.07 -3.00 16.65
C GLU A 221 31.32 -4.31 16.82
N LEU A 222 31.81 -5.39 16.20
CA LEU A 222 31.24 -6.72 16.34
C LEU A 222 32.21 -7.63 17.08
N TRP A 223 31.72 -8.25 18.15
CA TRP A 223 32.46 -9.10 19.05
C TRP A 223 31.87 -10.51 18.96
N VAL A 224 32.68 -11.49 18.52
CA VAL A 224 32.21 -12.88 18.35
C VAL A 224 32.88 -13.79 19.38
N TYR A 225 32.08 -14.55 20.11
CA TYR A 225 32.50 -15.39 21.23
C TYR A 225 32.31 -16.87 20.94
N LYS A 226 33.23 -17.69 21.45
CA LYS A 226 33.24 -19.14 21.23
C LYS A 226 32.38 -19.91 22.21
N THR A 227 32.28 -19.42 23.43
CA THR A 227 31.71 -20.12 24.58
C THR A 227 31.09 -19.11 25.56
N GLU A 228 30.31 -19.62 26.53
CA GLU A 228 29.62 -18.80 27.54
C GLU A 228 30.57 -18.03 28.48
N ASP A 229 31.81 -18.50 28.64
CA ASP A 229 32.86 -17.91 29.48
C ASP A 229 33.49 -16.64 28.89
N ASP A 230 32.86 -16.04 27.86
CA ASP A 230 33.35 -14.88 27.12
C ASP A 230 34.73 -15.07 26.48
N SER A 231 35.14 -16.32 26.20
CA SER A 231 36.34 -16.56 25.40
C SER A 231 36.13 -16.00 23.99
N TYR A 232 36.86 -14.92 23.73
CA TYR A 232 36.72 -14.11 22.54
C TYR A 232 37.35 -14.79 21.32
N ILE A 233 36.62 -14.90 20.22
CA ILE A 233 37.19 -15.40 18.96
C ILE A 233 37.81 -14.24 18.19
N THR A 234 37.03 -13.20 17.89
CA THR A 234 37.44 -12.19 16.92
C THR A 234 36.70 -10.88 17.11
N LYS A 235 37.43 -9.79 16.83
CA LYS A 235 36.93 -8.40 16.75
C LYS A 235 36.85 -7.97 15.31
N TYR A 236 35.72 -7.37 14.96
CA TYR A 236 35.60 -6.58 13.75
C TYR A 236 35.32 -5.14 14.15
N VAL A 237 36.11 -4.21 13.59
CA VAL A 237 35.95 -2.77 13.78
C VAL A 237 35.79 -2.09 12.43
N GLU A 238 35.07 -0.98 12.42
CA GLU A 238 34.87 -0.19 11.20
C GLU A 238 36.21 0.37 10.67
N ASN A 239 36.38 0.41 9.34
CA ASN A 239 37.56 0.97 8.66
C ASN A 239 38.89 0.33 9.05
N ASN A 240 38.93 -1.00 9.18
CA ASN A 240 40.18 -1.73 9.27
C ASN A 240 40.73 -1.98 7.85
N ASP A 241 41.72 -1.18 7.44
CA ASP A 241 42.39 -1.31 6.13
C ASP A 241 43.14 -2.66 5.96
N GLU A 242 43.30 -3.43 7.04
CA GLU A 242 43.92 -4.76 7.03
C GLU A 242 42.92 -5.90 6.80
N GLU A 243 41.61 -5.63 6.86
CA GLU A 243 40.57 -6.64 6.69
C GLU A 243 40.15 -6.83 5.21
N PRO A 244 39.75 -8.04 4.79
CA PRO A 244 39.19 -8.27 3.47
C PRO A 244 38.02 -7.33 3.20
N ALA A 245 37.94 -6.79 1.97
CA ALA A 245 36.89 -5.84 1.57
C ALA A 245 35.45 -6.32 1.87
N ILE A 246 35.23 -7.65 1.83
CA ILE A 246 33.94 -8.27 2.18
C ILE A 246 33.58 -8.03 3.64
N ILE A 247 34.54 -8.04 4.57
CA ILE A 247 34.29 -7.77 5.98
C ILE A 247 33.95 -6.29 6.18
N SER A 248 34.71 -5.40 5.55
CA SER A 248 34.43 -3.96 5.57
C SER A 248 33.05 -3.62 5.00
N GLU A 249 32.61 -4.29 3.93
CA GLU A 249 31.27 -4.16 3.36
C GLU A 249 30.19 -4.60 4.35
N VAL A 250 30.36 -5.76 5.00
CA VAL A 250 29.38 -6.24 6.00
C VAL A 250 29.34 -5.35 7.24
N MET A 251 30.48 -4.83 7.70
CA MET A 251 30.54 -3.87 8.82
C MET A 251 29.87 -2.53 8.46
N TYR A 252 30.03 -2.07 7.21
CA TYR A 252 29.34 -0.91 6.68
C TYR A 252 27.81 -1.12 6.63
N ASP A 253 27.36 -2.27 6.16
CA ASP A 253 25.94 -2.66 6.15
C ASP A 253 25.36 -2.69 7.57
N LEU A 254 26.10 -3.27 8.53
CA LEU A 254 25.68 -3.32 9.94
C LEU A 254 25.49 -1.93 10.53
N LYS A 255 26.44 -1.02 10.31
CA LYS A 255 26.34 0.38 10.75
C LYS A 255 25.11 1.06 10.16
N ASN A 256 24.90 0.93 8.85
CA ASN A 256 23.79 1.59 8.17
C ASN A 256 22.43 1.04 8.60
N GLU A 257 22.33 -0.27 8.89
CA GLU A 257 21.09 -0.85 9.36
C GLU A 257 20.75 -0.38 10.79
N ILE A 258 21.74 -0.17 11.67
CA ILE A 258 21.54 0.44 12.99
C ILE A 258 21.12 1.91 12.87
N LEU A 259 21.75 2.68 11.98
CA LEU A 259 21.30 4.05 11.69
C LEU A 259 19.86 4.07 11.17
N ALA A 260 19.48 3.12 10.31
CA ALA A 260 18.11 2.98 9.83
C ALA A 260 17.12 2.61 10.96
N MET A 261 17.53 1.82 11.96
CA MET A 261 16.72 1.58 13.16
C MET A 261 16.49 2.87 13.95
N ILE A 262 17.53 3.69 14.13
CA ILE A 262 17.40 4.98 14.83
C ILE A 262 16.43 5.92 14.10
N GLU A 263 16.53 5.99 12.77
CA GLU A 263 15.58 6.77 11.97
C GLU A 263 14.15 6.21 12.08
N THR A 264 14.00 4.89 12.20
CA THR A 264 12.69 4.27 12.47
C THR A 264 12.16 4.68 13.84
N PHE A 265 12.96 4.68 14.92
CA PHE A 265 12.54 5.18 16.23
C PHE A 265 12.07 6.65 16.16
N LYS A 266 12.83 7.52 15.50
CA LYS A 266 12.45 8.93 15.29
C LYS A 266 11.14 9.04 14.51
N PHE A 267 10.99 8.23 13.46
CA PHE A 267 9.81 8.19 12.61
C PHE A 267 8.52 7.90 13.42
N TYR A 268 8.60 7.01 14.40
CA TYR A 268 7.49 6.66 15.31
C TYR A 268 7.41 7.55 16.56
N ASN A 269 8.04 8.73 16.57
CA ASN A 269 8.09 9.67 17.69
C ASN A 269 8.60 9.05 19.00
N GLN A 270 9.43 8.00 18.92
CA GLN A 270 10.13 7.48 20.09
C GLN A 270 11.41 8.27 20.34
N ASN A 271 11.86 8.30 21.59
CA ASN A 271 13.19 8.82 21.88
C ASN A 271 14.22 7.92 21.17
N PRO A 272 15.07 8.44 20.26
CA PRO A 272 16.10 7.63 19.65
C PRO A 272 17.13 7.21 20.70
N PHE A 273 17.56 5.96 20.65
CA PHE A 273 18.70 5.50 21.43
C PHE A 273 20.00 6.10 20.88
N SER A 274 20.96 6.36 21.76
CA SER A 274 22.31 6.77 21.41
C SER A 274 23.30 5.61 21.45
N GLY A 275 22.94 4.49 22.08
CA GLY A 275 23.74 3.27 22.09
C GLY A 275 22.89 2.03 21.93
N LEU A 276 23.47 0.99 21.34
CA LEU A 276 22.84 -0.31 21.15
C LEU A 276 23.86 -1.41 21.42
N VAL A 277 23.47 -2.38 22.24
CA VAL A 277 24.11 -3.71 22.29
C VAL A 277 23.10 -4.72 21.75
N TYR A 278 23.37 -5.23 20.55
CA TYR A 278 22.60 -6.30 19.93
C TYR A 278 23.32 -7.62 20.18
N THR A 279 22.69 -8.54 20.91
CA THR A 279 23.22 -9.88 21.15
C THR A 279 22.46 -10.89 20.30
N LEU A 280 23.21 -11.67 19.53
CA LEU A 280 22.72 -12.84 18.77
C LEU A 280 23.33 -14.10 19.36
N THR A 281 22.52 -15.14 19.59
CA THR A 281 23.04 -16.47 19.94
C THR A 281 23.07 -17.38 18.72
N PHE A 282 23.89 -18.44 18.77
CA PHE A 282 23.92 -19.46 17.73
C PHE A 282 22.53 -20.06 17.42
N ASN A 283 21.66 -20.14 18.43
CA ASN A 283 20.29 -20.66 18.30
C ASN A 283 19.31 -19.67 17.65
N GLY A 284 19.78 -18.47 17.28
CA GLY A 284 18.95 -17.43 16.65
C GLY A 284 18.16 -16.57 17.65
N GLU A 285 18.46 -16.67 18.94
CA GLU A 285 17.85 -15.79 19.95
C GLU A 285 18.49 -14.40 19.87
N VAL A 286 17.66 -13.37 19.95
CA VAL A 286 18.06 -11.97 19.85
C VAL A 286 17.69 -11.24 21.14
N SER A 287 18.65 -10.50 21.70
CA SER A 287 18.39 -9.55 22.78
C SER A 287 19.00 -8.19 22.47
N LEU A 288 18.38 -7.14 23.02
CA LEU A 288 18.73 -5.75 22.74
C LEU A 288 18.81 -4.96 24.03
N GLU A 289 19.92 -4.26 24.20
CA GLU A 289 20.09 -3.27 25.25
C GLU A 289 20.25 -1.91 24.58
N LEU A 290 19.33 -0.99 24.89
CA LEU A 290 19.31 0.35 24.33
C LEU A 290 19.78 1.34 25.39
N THR A 291 20.75 2.17 25.03
CA THR A 291 21.19 3.29 25.86
C THR A 291 20.61 4.57 25.29
N TYR A 292 20.01 5.38 26.15
CA TYR A 292 19.52 6.72 25.81
C TYR A 292 20.45 7.71 26.50
N GLY A 293 21.20 8.48 25.73
CA GLY A 293 22.09 9.49 26.28
C GLY A 293 21.29 10.60 26.96
N ASP A 294 21.75 11.03 28.13
CA ASP A 294 21.37 12.33 28.68
C ASP A 294 21.97 13.40 27.76
N LYS A 295 21.13 14.21 27.12
CA LYS A 295 21.60 15.39 26.40
C LYS A 295 22.20 16.42 27.35
#